data_AF-A0A2T5AT81-F1
#
_entry.id   AF-A0A2T5AT81-F1
#
_cell.length_a   1.000
_cell.length_b   1.000
_cell.length_c   1.000
_cell.angle_alpha   90.00
_cell.angle_beta   90.00
_cell.angle_gamma   90.00
#
_symmetry.space_group_name_H-M   'P 1'
#
loop_
_entity.id
_entity.type
_entity.pdbx_description
1 polymer ?
#
loop_
_entity_poly.entity_id
_entity_poly.type
_entity_poly.pdbx_seq_one_letter_code
_entity_poly.pdbx_strand_id
1 'polypeptide(L)'
;MAHIGQTLAQRADYHFGDRKMTLERCPWPGLTAAEGPAWIDRAYVDWCAGLSSADDSMLRTRSDRPPGTLDGRHPFVDVILHVNREVIHHGAEVALLRDLYWIHRTLAP
;
A
#
# COMPACT_ATOMS: atom_id res chain seq x y z
N MET A 1 4.30 -9.10 -1.26
CA MET A 1 3.71 -8.52 -0.03
C MET A 1 4.39 -7.23 0.41
N ALA A 2 5.73 -7.17 0.47
CA ALA A 2 6.48 -5.97 0.90
C ALA A 2 6.04 -4.67 0.18
N HIS A 3 5.89 -4.73 -1.14
CA HIS A 3 5.45 -3.58 -1.97
C HIS A 3 4.05 -3.04 -1.60
N ILE A 4 3.08 -3.91 -1.29
CA ILE A 4 1.71 -3.48 -0.92
C ILE A 4 1.75 -2.67 0.38
N GLY A 5 2.38 -3.22 1.42
CA GLY A 5 2.47 -2.55 2.72
C GLY A 5 3.30 -1.26 2.64
N GLN A 6 4.40 -1.26 1.89
CA GLN A 6 5.23 -0.06 1.70
C GLN A 6 4.47 1.02 0.91
N THR A 7 3.72 0.66 -0.12
CA THR A 7 2.88 1.59 -0.87
C THR A 7 1.86 2.26 0.06
N LEU A 8 1.11 1.47 0.84
CA LEU A 8 0.12 2.00 1.77
C LEU A 8 0.76 2.88 2.86
N ALA A 9 1.80 2.38 3.53
CA ALA A 9 2.45 3.09 4.64
C ALA A 9 3.08 4.41 4.19
N GLN A 10 3.75 4.41 3.02
CA GLN A 10 4.35 5.62 2.49
C GLN A 10 3.26 6.63 2.05
N ARG A 11 2.16 6.16 1.47
CA ARG A 11 1.04 7.04 1.08
C ARG A 11 0.36 7.65 2.30
N ALA A 12 0.16 6.87 3.36
CA ALA A 12 -0.38 7.37 4.62
C ALA A 12 0.53 8.44 5.24
N ASP A 13 1.83 8.18 5.35
CA ASP A 13 2.79 9.14 5.93
C ASP A 13 2.87 10.46 5.13
N TYR A 14 2.98 10.40 3.81
CA TYR A 14 3.16 11.63 3.01
C TYR A 14 1.93 12.52 2.93
N HIS A 15 0.73 11.95 3.05
CA HIS A 15 -0.53 12.69 2.95
C HIS A 15 -1.08 13.10 4.31
N PHE A 16 -0.89 12.27 5.34
CA PHE A 16 -1.53 12.43 6.65
C PHE A 16 -0.54 12.42 7.84
N GLY A 17 0.72 12.09 7.61
CA GLY A 17 1.78 12.00 8.62
C GLY A 17 2.84 13.11 8.52
N ASP A 18 4.07 12.78 8.93
CA ASP A 18 5.18 13.74 9.03
C ASP A 18 6.09 13.78 7.79
N ARG A 19 5.80 12.92 6.81
CA ARG A 19 6.38 12.93 5.45
C ARG A 19 7.85 12.55 5.41
N LYS A 20 8.27 11.64 6.31
CA LYS A 20 9.66 11.18 6.43
C LYS A 20 9.89 9.76 5.96
N MET A 21 8.86 9.05 5.51
CA MET A 21 8.95 7.65 5.11
C MET A 21 9.76 7.45 3.82
N THR A 22 11.02 7.05 3.94
CA THR A 22 11.83 6.59 2.81
C THR A 22 11.94 5.06 2.80
N LEU A 23 12.44 4.47 1.71
CA LEU A 23 12.65 3.01 1.67
C LEU A 23 13.62 2.53 2.76
N GLU A 24 14.62 3.36 3.10
CA GLU A 24 15.60 3.10 4.17
C GLU A 24 14.98 3.20 5.57
N ARG A 25 13.92 4.02 5.72
CA ARG A 25 13.21 4.22 6.99
C ARG A 25 11.95 3.37 7.12
N CYS A 26 11.60 2.62 6.08
CA CYS A 26 10.42 1.77 6.06
C CYS A 26 10.50 0.74 7.18
N PRO A 27 9.50 0.64 8.07
CA PRO A 27 9.46 -0.35 9.13
C PRO A 27 9.04 -1.70 8.55
N TRP A 28 9.97 -2.33 7.82
CA TRP A 28 9.73 -3.62 7.18
C TRP A 28 9.25 -4.66 8.20
N PRO A 29 8.30 -5.53 7.82
CA PRO A 29 7.80 -6.56 8.73
C PRO A 29 8.93 -7.54 9.08
N GLY A 30 8.79 -8.20 10.23
CA GLY A 30 9.66 -9.31 10.61
C GLY A 30 9.54 -10.50 9.66
N LEU A 31 10.35 -11.52 9.90
CA LEU A 31 10.52 -12.67 8.99
C LEU A 31 9.45 -13.77 9.18
N THR A 32 8.46 -13.57 10.04
CA THR A 32 7.41 -14.58 10.25
C THR A 32 6.23 -14.41 9.30
N ALA A 33 5.53 -15.51 9.03
CA ALA A 33 4.34 -15.53 8.20
C ALA A 33 3.17 -14.69 8.77
N ALA A 34 3.17 -14.42 10.07
CA ALA A 34 2.13 -13.61 10.73
C ALA A 34 2.42 -12.10 10.67
N GLU A 35 3.69 -11.71 10.69
CA GLU A 35 4.08 -10.30 10.73
C GLU A 35 3.83 -9.58 9.40
N GLY A 36 4.03 -10.26 8.28
CA GLY A 36 3.78 -9.70 6.95
C GLY A 36 2.34 -9.21 6.75
N PRO A 37 1.32 -10.08 6.93
CA PRO A 37 -0.08 -9.67 6.83
C PRO A 37 -0.46 -8.60 7.86
N ALA A 38 -0.05 -8.77 9.11
CA ALA A 38 -0.37 -7.81 10.17
C ALA A 38 0.21 -6.41 9.89
N TRP A 39 1.36 -6.31 9.21
CA TRP A 39 1.92 -5.04 8.78
C TRP A 39 1.11 -4.39 7.66
N ILE A 40 0.65 -5.17 6.67
CA ILE A 40 -0.25 -4.66 5.61
C ILE A 40 -1.57 -4.17 6.22
N ASP A 41 -2.15 -4.93 7.16
CA ASP A 41 -3.41 -4.54 7.81
C ASP A 41 -3.30 -3.20 8.53
N ARG A 42 -2.20 -2.97 9.26
CA ARG A 42 -1.94 -1.66 9.89
C ARG A 42 -1.81 -0.55 8.87
N ALA A 43 -1.00 -0.75 7.83
CA ALA A 43 -0.82 0.25 6.78
C ALA A 43 -2.14 0.57 6.04
N TYR A 44 -2.99 -0.43 5.83
CA TYR A 44 -4.32 -0.26 5.26
C TYR A 44 -5.24 0.56 6.18
N VAL A 45 -5.27 0.24 7.48
CA VAL A 45 -6.06 1.00 8.46
C VAL A 45 -5.61 2.46 8.52
N ASP A 46 -4.31 2.73 8.57
CA ASP A 46 -3.76 4.09 8.61
C ASP A 46 -4.11 4.87 7.34
N TRP A 47 -4.01 4.23 6.18
CA TRP A 47 -4.40 4.83 4.90
C TRP A 47 -5.89 5.18 4.86
N CYS A 48 -6.77 4.23 5.24
CA CYS A 48 -8.21 4.46 5.27
C CYS A 48 -8.64 5.52 6.30
N ALA A 49 -8.00 5.56 7.47
CA ALA A 49 -8.23 6.58 8.47
C ALA A 49 -7.85 7.97 7.93
N GLY A 50 -6.70 8.08 7.28
CA GLY A 50 -6.26 9.29 6.59
C GLY A 50 -7.26 9.75 5.53
N LEU A 51 -7.69 8.86 4.63
CA LEU A 51 -8.70 9.17 3.61
C LEU A 51 -10.03 9.64 4.21
N SER A 52 -10.43 9.08 5.35
CA SER A 52 -11.66 9.50 6.04
C SER A 52 -11.58 10.91 6.62
N SER A 53 -10.36 11.44 6.80
CA SER A 53 -10.11 12.83 7.23
C SER A 53 -9.93 13.82 6.07
N ALA A 54 -9.82 13.32 4.83
CA ALA A 54 -9.58 14.17 3.68
C ALA A 54 -10.84 14.94 3.28
N ASP A 55 -10.67 16.19 2.88
CA ASP A 55 -11.76 17.00 2.34
C ASP A 55 -11.71 17.07 0.80
N ASP A 56 -12.80 17.60 0.27
CA ASP A 56 -13.03 17.81 -1.16
C ASP A 56 -11.97 18.70 -1.83
N SER A 57 -11.30 19.57 -1.06
CA SER A 57 -10.23 20.44 -1.54
C SER A 57 -8.93 19.66 -1.70
N MET A 58 -8.59 18.83 -0.70
CA MET A 58 -7.43 17.95 -0.72
C MET A 58 -7.52 16.97 -1.90
N LEU A 59 -8.68 16.36 -2.13
CA LEU A 59 -8.88 15.40 -3.23
C LEU A 59 -8.60 16.00 -4.62
N ARG A 60 -8.91 17.30 -4.81
CA ARG A 60 -8.70 18.02 -6.08
C ARG A 60 -7.31 18.64 -6.20
N THR A 61 -6.61 18.79 -5.07
CA THR A 61 -5.26 19.36 -5.06
C THR A 61 -4.28 18.38 -5.71
N ARG A 62 -3.38 18.90 -6.54
CA ARG A 62 -2.29 18.10 -7.10
C ARG A 62 -1.46 17.52 -5.95
N SER A 63 -1.36 16.20 -5.89
CA SER A 63 -0.38 15.58 -4.99
C SER A 63 1.01 15.82 -5.58
N ASP A 64 1.97 16.22 -4.77
CA ASP A 64 3.39 16.35 -5.12
C ASP A 64 4.26 15.34 -4.34
N ARG A 65 3.63 14.31 -3.73
CA ARG A 65 4.26 13.42 -2.74
C ARG A 65 3.70 11.99 -2.73
N PRO A 66 4.53 10.96 -2.53
CA PRO A 66 5.98 10.99 -2.27
C PRO A 66 6.83 11.37 -3.51
N PRO A 67 8.08 11.85 -3.31
CA PRO A 67 9.00 12.16 -4.40
C PRO A 67 9.26 10.96 -5.33
N GLY A 68 9.41 11.22 -6.63
CA GLY A 68 9.81 10.19 -7.60
C GLY A 68 8.71 9.20 -7.99
N THR A 69 7.46 9.44 -7.58
CA THR A 69 6.32 8.66 -8.03
C THR A 69 5.52 9.40 -9.12
N LEU A 70 4.33 8.91 -9.48
CA LEU A 70 3.42 9.58 -10.43
C LEU A 70 2.92 10.96 -9.93
N ASP A 71 3.22 11.32 -8.69
CA ASP A 71 2.84 12.59 -8.08
C ASP A 71 3.53 13.79 -8.74
N GLY A 72 2.87 14.93 -8.69
CA GLY A 72 3.27 16.20 -9.31
C GLY A 72 2.62 16.42 -10.67
N ARG A 73 1.83 15.44 -11.17
CA ARG A 73 1.09 15.54 -12.43
C ARG A 73 -0.43 15.47 -12.27
N HIS A 74 -0.90 14.82 -11.21
CA HIS A 74 -2.29 14.43 -11.04
C HIS A 74 -2.89 14.96 -9.72
N PRO A 75 -4.21 15.19 -9.65
CA PRO A 75 -4.92 15.45 -8.39
C PRO A 75 -4.80 14.24 -7.45
N PHE A 76 -4.96 14.48 -6.14
CA PHE A 76 -4.84 13.43 -5.13
C PHE A 76 -5.81 12.27 -5.34
N VAL A 77 -7.00 12.53 -5.90
CA VAL A 77 -7.96 11.46 -6.26
C VAL A 77 -7.38 10.42 -7.23
N ASP A 78 -6.54 10.81 -8.19
CA ASP A 78 -5.90 9.87 -9.11
C ASP A 78 -4.85 9.02 -8.39
N VAL A 79 -4.19 9.58 -7.37
CA VAL A 79 -3.26 8.85 -6.51
C VAL A 79 -4.01 7.77 -5.74
N ILE A 80 -5.20 8.06 -5.22
CA ILE A 80 -6.06 7.08 -4.54
C ILE A 80 -6.44 5.95 -5.50
N LEU A 81 -6.83 6.28 -6.73
CA LEU A 81 -7.12 5.27 -7.77
C LEU A 81 -5.90 4.40 -8.08
N HIS A 82 -4.72 5.01 -8.17
CA HIS A 82 -3.47 4.27 -8.37
C HIS A 82 -3.18 3.33 -7.19
N VAL A 83 -3.31 3.77 -5.95
CA VAL A 83 -3.12 2.90 -4.77
C VAL A 83 -4.09 1.72 -4.79
N ASN A 84 -5.36 1.93 -5.13
CA ASN A 84 -6.33 0.84 -5.29
C ASN A 84 -5.88 -0.16 -6.37
N ARG A 85 -5.39 0.33 -7.51
CA ARG A 85 -4.84 -0.53 -8.57
C ARG A 85 -3.67 -1.36 -8.07
N GLU A 86 -2.72 -0.78 -7.35
CA GLU A 86 -1.54 -1.49 -6.82
C GLU A 86 -1.94 -2.59 -5.83
N VAL A 87 -2.87 -2.29 -4.91
CA VAL A 87 -3.38 -3.26 -3.92
C VAL A 87 -4.10 -4.42 -4.62
N ILE A 88 -4.98 -4.13 -5.58
CA ILE A 88 -5.73 -5.17 -6.32
C ILE A 88 -4.78 -6.01 -7.17
N HIS A 89 -3.88 -5.38 -7.92
CA HIS A 89 -2.96 -6.05 -8.83
C HIS A 89 -2.03 -7.02 -8.09
N HIS A 90 -1.30 -6.54 -7.10
CA HIS A 90 -0.37 -7.38 -6.34
C HIS A 90 -1.08 -8.30 -5.36
N GLY A 91 -2.27 -7.94 -4.89
CA GLY A 91 -3.14 -8.82 -4.12
C GLY A 91 -3.54 -10.05 -4.93
N ALA A 92 -3.89 -9.87 -6.21
CA ALA A 92 -4.21 -10.96 -7.11
C ALA A 92 -3.01 -11.88 -7.38
N GLU A 93 -1.80 -11.33 -7.52
CA GLU A 93 -0.58 -12.14 -7.64
C GLU A 93 -0.33 -13.00 -6.40
N VAL A 94 -0.51 -12.43 -5.20
CA VAL A 94 -0.39 -13.17 -3.94
C VAL A 94 -1.45 -14.26 -3.84
N ALA A 95 -2.70 -13.96 -4.21
CA ALA A 95 -3.78 -14.95 -4.21
C ALA A 95 -3.46 -16.12 -5.16
N LEU A 96 -3.03 -15.83 -6.39
CA LEU A 96 -2.62 -16.84 -7.37
C LEU A 96 -1.52 -17.75 -6.83
N LEU A 97 -0.47 -17.18 -6.22
CA LEU A 97 0.62 -17.97 -5.65
C LEU A 97 0.17 -18.86 -4.48
N ARG A 98 -0.76 -18.37 -3.65
CA ARG A 98 -1.35 -19.16 -2.56
C ARG A 98 -2.17 -20.33 -3.08
N ASP A 99 -2.96 -20.12 -4.12
CA ASP A 99 -3.77 -21.16 -4.76
C ASP A 99 -2.87 -22.22 -5.41
N LEU A 100 -1.85 -21.79 -6.16
CA LEU A 100 -0.86 -22.70 -6.75
C LEU A 100 -0.09 -23.50 -5.69
N TYR A 101 0.32 -22.85 -4.60
CA TYR A 101 0.98 -23.54 -3.48
C TYR A 101 0.07 -24.58 -2.84
N TRP A 102 -1.21 -24.23 -2.63
CA TRP A 102 -2.20 -25.15 -2.08
C TRP A 102 -2.37 -26.36 -2.99
N ILE A 103 -2.62 -26.14 -4.29
CA ILE A 103 -2.73 -27.19 -5.31
C ILE A 103 -1.49 -28.09 -5.30
N HIS A 104 -0.29 -27.50 -5.32
CA HIS A 104 0.96 -28.27 -5.30
C HIS A 104 1.10 -29.11 -4.03
N ARG A 105 0.65 -28.61 -2.87
CA ARG A 105 0.73 -29.33 -1.59
C ARG A 105 -0.31 -30.42 -1.42
N THR A 106 -1.49 -30.28 -2.03
CA THR A 106 -2.62 -31.19 -1.80
C THR A 106 -2.85 -32.17 -2.95
N LEU A 107 -2.39 -31.85 -4.16
CA LEU A 107 -2.63 -32.64 -5.37
C LEU A 107 -1.35 -33.20 -6.00
N ALA A 108 -0.16 -32.89 -5.45
CA ALA A 108 1.05 -33.59 -5.86
C ALA A 108 1.07 -35.02 -5.26
N PRO A 109 1.32 -36.06 -6.08
CA PRO A 109 1.42 -37.45 -5.63
C PRO A 109 2.61 -37.73 -4.71
#